data_AF-A0A7X5X522-F1
#
_entry.id   AF-A0A7X5X522-F1
#
_cell.length_a   1.000
_cell.length_b   1.000
_cell.length_c   1.000
_cell.angle_alpha   90.00
_cell.angle_beta   90.00
_cell.angle_gamma   90.00
#
_symmetry.space_group_name_H-M   'P 1'
#
loop_
_entity.id
_entity.type
_entity.pdbx_description
1 polymer ?
#
loop_
_entity_poly.entity_id
_entity_poly.type
_entity_poly.pdbx_seq_one_letter_code
_entity_poly.pdbx_strand_id
1 'polypeptide(L)'
;MSAFVAFASRRGRGNDQAREEFFASVEDAWASSTRRNVTDILMTLRSTRPEAMTLYDSAGSYALLELLVSSVAQAAHWWGKQLGRVSMLTDEQKALTDDGLADIAEVVRKDWGATPSTRQCPVDLRALVRGTSADHPSIQLADLLAGAVRVAAEHRAGIVPSEAGLELWPTVVPLLDGSSADPGFR
;
A
#
# COMPACT_ATOMS: atom_id res chain seq x y z
N MET A 1 -22.96 -1.90 3.54
CA MET A 1 -21.97 -1.59 4.61
C MET A 1 -21.64 -2.80 5.47
N SER A 2 -22.62 -3.59 5.94
CA SER A 2 -22.39 -4.78 6.78
C SER A 2 -21.38 -5.80 6.18
N ALA A 3 -21.54 -6.18 4.91
CA ALA A 3 -20.69 -7.19 4.25
C ALA A 3 -19.21 -6.74 4.11
N PHE A 4 -18.95 -5.48 3.75
CA PHE A 4 -17.58 -4.94 3.70
C PHE A 4 -16.92 -4.97 5.08
N VAL A 5 -17.64 -4.53 6.12
CA VAL A 5 -17.13 -4.56 7.49
C VAL A 5 -16.90 -5.99 7.96
N ALA A 6 -17.78 -6.93 7.58
CA ALA A 6 -17.62 -8.35 7.90
C ALA A 6 -16.37 -8.94 7.21
N PHE A 7 -16.20 -8.70 5.91
CA PHE A 7 -15.04 -9.12 5.11
C PHE A 7 -13.73 -8.49 5.61
N ALA A 8 -13.76 -7.21 5.97
CA ALA A 8 -12.63 -6.46 6.51
C ALA A 8 -12.30 -6.82 7.97
N SER A 9 -13.23 -7.44 8.69
CA SER A 9 -13.05 -7.69 10.12
C SER A 9 -12.20 -8.94 10.36
N ARG A 10 -11.29 -8.84 11.33
CA ARG A 10 -10.55 -9.99 11.87
C ARG A 10 -11.47 -11.11 12.44
N ARG A 11 -12.75 -10.81 12.72
CA ARG A 11 -13.77 -11.79 13.15
C ARG A 11 -14.48 -12.50 12.00
N GLY A 12 -14.43 -11.96 10.77
CA GLY A 12 -14.98 -12.56 9.56
C GLY A 12 -14.06 -13.57 8.88
N ARG A 13 -13.01 -14.03 9.58
CA ARG A 13 -12.10 -15.08 9.10
C ARG A 13 -12.87 -16.35 8.73
N GLY A 14 -12.63 -16.89 7.54
CA GLY A 14 -13.32 -18.09 7.05
C GLY A 14 -14.82 -17.90 6.76
N ASN A 15 -15.35 -16.68 6.86
CA ASN A 15 -16.67 -16.33 6.38
C ASN A 15 -16.69 -16.13 4.85
N ASP A 16 -16.59 -17.25 4.11
CA ASP A 16 -16.68 -17.27 2.64
C ASP A 16 -17.92 -16.55 2.11
N GLN A 17 -19.01 -16.65 2.87
CA GLN A 17 -20.27 -15.97 2.60
C GLN A 17 -20.10 -14.44 2.57
N ALA A 18 -19.40 -13.83 3.54
CA ALA A 18 -19.16 -12.38 3.55
C ALA A 18 -18.27 -11.90 2.40
N ARG A 19 -17.31 -12.73 1.96
CA ARG A 19 -16.46 -12.46 0.79
C ARG A 19 -17.29 -12.49 -0.49
N GLU A 20 -18.12 -13.51 -0.66
CA GLU A 20 -19.01 -13.63 -1.82
C GLU A 20 -20.03 -12.50 -1.88
N GLU A 21 -20.64 -12.14 -0.74
CA GLU A 21 -21.57 -11.02 -0.63
C GLU A 21 -20.91 -9.67 -0.95
N PHE A 22 -19.65 -9.48 -0.56
CA PHE A 22 -18.88 -8.29 -0.95
C PHE A 22 -18.68 -8.23 -2.46
N PHE A 23 -18.18 -9.29 -3.09
CA PHE A 23 -17.95 -9.27 -4.54
C PHE A 23 -19.25 -9.22 -5.34
N ALA A 24 -20.33 -9.85 -4.87
CA ALA A 24 -21.65 -9.70 -5.47
C ALA A 24 -22.12 -8.23 -5.42
N SER A 25 -21.94 -7.56 -4.28
CA SER A 25 -22.25 -6.13 -4.15
C SER A 25 -21.40 -5.25 -5.08
N VAL A 26 -20.12 -5.61 -5.29
CA VAL A 26 -19.21 -4.90 -6.22
C VAL A 26 -19.66 -5.09 -7.68
N GLU A 27 -20.06 -6.30 -8.07
CA GLU A 27 -20.57 -6.59 -9.41
C GLU A 27 -21.89 -5.83 -9.69
N ASP A 28 -22.83 -5.84 -8.74
CA ASP A 28 -24.11 -5.12 -8.85
C ASP A 28 -23.89 -3.60 -8.95
N ALA A 29 -22.98 -3.06 -8.14
CA ALA A 29 -22.62 -1.64 -8.16
C ALA A 29 -21.91 -1.27 -9.47
N TRP A 30 -21.04 -2.12 -9.99
CA TRP A 30 -20.35 -1.88 -11.25
C TRP A 30 -21.33 -1.89 -12.44
N ALA A 31 -22.22 -2.88 -12.49
CA ALA A 31 -23.24 -3.01 -13.54
C ALA A 31 -24.22 -1.82 -13.56
N SER A 32 -24.45 -1.18 -12.42
CA SER A 32 -25.33 -0.02 -12.29
C SER A 32 -24.60 1.34 -12.34
N SER A 33 -23.27 1.36 -12.36
CA SER A 33 -22.49 2.60 -12.34
C SER A 33 -22.45 3.29 -13.70
N THR A 34 -22.85 4.56 -13.73
CA THR A 34 -22.85 5.41 -14.93
C THR A 34 -21.77 6.50 -14.90
N ARG A 35 -21.12 6.73 -13.76
CA ARG A 35 -20.08 7.75 -13.60
C ARG A 35 -18.70 7.14 -13.80
N ARG A 36 -17.93 7.64 -14.78
CA ARG A 36 -16.61 7.09 -15.16
C ARG A 36 -15.68 6.86 -13.97
N ASN A 37 -15.48 7.87 -13.14
CA ASN A 37 -14.59 7.78 -11.96
C ASN A 37 -15.04 6.71 -10.95
N VAL A 38 -16.35 6.50 -10.78
CA VAL A 38 -16.90 5.47 -9.89
C VAL A 38 -16.77 4.09 -10.54
N THR A 39 -17.04 3.99 -11.84
CA THR A 39 -16.86 2.77 -12.61
C THR A 39 -15.42 2.28 -12.60
N ASP A 40 -14.44 3.19 -12.70
CA ASP A 40 -13.01 2.85 -12.66
C ASP A 40 -12.58 2.28 -11.30
N ILE A 41 -13.09 2.87 -10.20
CA ILE A 41 -12.85 2.37 -8.84
C ILE A 41 -13.49 0.99 -8.64
N LEU A 42 -14.75 0.82 -9.07
CA LEU A 42 -15.46 -0.45 -8.98
C LEU A 42 -14.80 -1.54 -9.83
N MET A 43 -14.29 -1.18 -11.01
CA MET A 43 -13.49 -2.08 -11.85
C MET A 43 -12.18 -2.48 -11.16
N THR A 44 -11.54 -1.55 -10.47
CA THR A 44 -10.33 -1.84 -9.68
C THR A 44 -10.65 -2.84 -8.57
N LEU A 45 -11.70 -2.60 -7.77
CA LEU A 45 -12.14 -3.50 -6.69
C LEU A 45 -12.55 -4.88 -7.23
N ARG A 46 -13.21 -4.91 -8.38
CA ARG A 46 -13.57 -6.16 -9.06
C ARG A 46 -12.34 -6.97 -9.47
N SER A 47 -11.30 -6.28 -9.95
CA SER A 47 -10.07 -6.92 -10.40
C SER A 47 -9.27 -7.56 -9.26
N THR A 48 -9.53 -7.19 -8.00
CA THR A 48 -8.82 -7.76 -6.83
C THR A 48 -9.39 -9.11 -6.34
N ARG A 49 -10.37 -9.68 -7.06
CA ARG A 49 -11.02 -10.94 -6.68
C ARG A 49 -10.07 -12.14 -6.63
N PRO A 50 -9.17 -12.36 -7.61
CA PRO A 50 -8.20 -13.45 -7.57
C PRO A 50 -7.27 -13.35 -6.35
N GLU A 51 -6.80 -12.15 -6.00
CA GLU A 51 -5.93 -11.88 -4.86
C GLU A 51 -6.67 -12.13 -3.56
N ALA A 52 -7.93 -11.69 -3.48
CA ALA A 52 -8.79 -11.99 -2.33
C ALA A 52 -9.07 -13.49 -2.18
N MET A 53 -8.98 -14.31 -3.24
CA MET A 53 -9.07 -15.76 -3.11
C MET A 53 -7.74 -16.35 -2.62
N THR A 54 -6.61 -15.91 -3.18
CA THR A 54 -5.28 -16.43 -2.80
C THR A 54 -4.86 -16.00 -1.40
N LEU A 55 -5.10 -14.74 -1.02
CA LEU A 55 -4.73 -14.18 0.29
C LEU A 55 -5.66 -14.68 1.41
N TYR A 56 -6.91 -15.02 1.10
CA TYR A 56 -7.85 -15.49 2.12
C TYR A 56 -7.58 -16.93 2.57
N ASP A 57 -7.13 -17.79 1.64
CA ASP A 57 -6.77 -19.18 1.95
C ASP A 57 -5.39 -19.30 2.61
N SER A 58 -4.50 -18.30 2.43
CA SER A 58 -3.15 -18.25 3.01
C SER A 58 -3.04 -17.38 4.28
N ALA A 59 -4.06 -16.59 4.63
CA ALA A 59 -4.02 -15.62 5.74
C ALA A 59 -4.14 -16.22 7.15
N GLY A 60 -3.22 -17.13 7.51
CA GLY A 60 -2.91 -17.37 8.92
C GLY A 60 -2.37 -16.11 9.62
N SER A 61 -1.75 -15.20 8.87
CA SER A 61 -0.82 -14.18 9.40
C SER A 61 -1.36 -12.75 9.46
N TYR A 62 -2.49 -12.42 8.82
CA TYR A 62 -2.93 -11.02 8.66
C TYR A 62 -4.38 -10.74 9.06
N ALA A 63 -4.67 -9.48 9.37
CA ALA A 63 -6.05 -8.97 9.33
C ALA A 63 -6.38 -8.61 7.88
N LEU A 64 -7.54 -9.06 7.38
CA LEU A 64 -8.02 -8.70 6.03
C LEU A 64 -8.13 -7.16 5.93
N LEU A 65 -7.61 -6.58 4.85
CA LEU A 65 -7.50 -5.12 4.60
C LEU A 65 -6.55 -4.34 5.52
N GLU A 66 -5.49 -4.99 6.01
CA GLU A 66 -4.39 -4.25 6.63
C GLU A 66 -3.71 -3.36 5.56
N LEU A 67 -4.06 -2.06 5.56
CA LEU A 67 -3.64 -1.10 4.55
C LEU A 67 -2.12 -1.07 4.33
N LEU A 68 -1.35 -1.38 5.39
CA LEU A 68 0.10 -1.52 5.35
C LEU A 68 0.56 -2.63 4.40
N VAL A 69 -0.07 -3.81 4.42
CA VAL A 69 0.27 -4.95 3.55
C VAL A 69 0.11 -4.56 2.08
N SER A 70 -1.04 -4.00 1.72
CA SER A 70 -1.31 -3.55 0.35
C SER A 70 -0.42 -2.37 -0.07
N SER A 71 -0.01 -1.51 0.87
CA SER A 71 0.87 -0.37 0.59
C SER A 71 2.29 -0.82 0.28
N VAL A 72 2.81 -1.82 1.00
CA VAL A 72 4.15 -2.40 0.73
C VAL A 72 4.17 -3.03 -0.66
N ALA A 73 3.15 -3.81 -1.03
CA ALA A 73 3.06 -4.42 -2.36
C ALA A 73 2.99 -3.35 -3.48
N GLN A 74 2.19 -2.30 -3.30
CA GLN A 74 2.09 -1.21 -4.27
C GLN A 74 3.38 -0.40 -4.38
N ALA A 75 4.06 -0.12 -3.27
CA ALA A 75 5.35 0.56 -3.27
C ALA A 75 6.39 -0.26 -4.04
N ALA A 76 6.40 -1.59 -3.88
CA ALA A 76 7.27 -2.50 -4.63
C ALA A 76 7.02 -2.41 -6.14
N HIS A 77 5.75 -2.48 -6.57
CA HIS A 77 5.39 -2.33 -8.00
C HIS A 77 5.78 -0.97 -8.56
N TRP A 78 5.53 0.10 -7.80
CA TRP A 78 5.83 1.46 -8.25
C TRP A 78 7.34 1.66 -8.43
N TRP A 79 8.15 1.31 -7.42
CA TRP A 79 9.60 1.44 -7.51
C TRP A 79 10.24 0.45 -8.48
N GLY A 80 9.73 -0.78 -8.57
CA GLY A 80 10.17 -1.76 -9.55
C GLY A 80 10.00 -1.28 -10.98
N LYS A 81 8.90 -0.57 -11.28
CA LYS A 81 8.68 0.04 -12.59
C LYS A 81 9.68 1.16 -12.90
N GLN A 82 10.10 1.93 -11.89
CA GLN A 82 10.99 3.08 -12.06
C GLN A 82 12.47 2.67 -12.09
N LEU A 83 12.87 1.70 -11.27
CA LEU A 83 14.26 1.34 -11.00
C LEU A 83 14.65 -0.05 -11.51
N GLY A 84 13.68 -0.86 -11.95
CA GLY A 84 13.89 -2.27 -12.30
C GLY A 84 14.00 -3.14 -11.06
N ARG A 85 15.21 -3.61 -10.74
CA ARG A 85 15.45 -4.47 -9.58
C ARG A 85 15.44 -3.66 -8.29
N VAL A 86 14.65 -4.10 -7.31
CA VAL A 86 14.50 -3.41 -6.02
C VAL A 86 14.73 -4.33 -4.81
N SER A 87 15.15 -3.73 -3.71
CA SER A 87 15.17 -4.33 -2.38
C SER A 87 14.42 -3.41 -1.44
N MET A 88 13.62 -3.98 -0.55
CA MET A 88 12.76 -3.23 0.36
C MET A 88 13.02 -3.63 1.79
N LEU A 89 13.05 -2.62 2.65
CA LEU A 89 13.17 -2.73 4.10
C LEU A 89 11.93 -2.09 4.70
N THR A 90 11.21 -2.82 5.56
CA THR A 90 10.11 -2.28 6.34
C THR A 90 10.52 -2.13 7.80
N ASP A 91 9.96 -1.14 8.48
CA ASP A 91 10.07 -1.05 9.93
C ASP A 91 9.33 -2.20 10.64
N GLU A 92 9.65 -2.43 11.90
CA GLU A 92 8.93 -3.39 12.74
C GLU A 92 7.51 -2.90 13.03
N GLN A 93 6.57 -3.45 12.26
CA GLN A 93 5.15 -3.21 12.47
C GLN A 93 4.48 -4.53 12.84
N LYS A 94 3.54 -4.49 13.80
CA LYS A 94 2.77 -5.69 14.21
C LYS A 94 2.07 -6.38 13.04
N ALA A 95 1.77 -5.58 12.02
CA ALA A 95 1.17 -5.91 10.75
C ALA A 95 2.09 -6.61 9.75
N LEU A 96 3.41 -6.55 9.93
CA LEU A 96 4.41 -6.93 8.92
C LEU A 96 5.38 -7.95 9.53
N THR A 97 4.85 -9.14 9.82
CA THR A 97 5.66 -10.28 10.26
C THR A 97 6.53 -10.82 9.12
N ASP A 98 7.57 -11.59 9.44
CA ASP A 98 8.46 -12.17 8.44
C ASP A 98 7.74 -13.10 7.46
N ASP A 99 6.89 -13.99 7.98
CA ASP A 99 6.06 -14.88 7.16
C ASP A 99 5.17 -14.09 6.22
N GLY A 100 4.59 -13.02 6.76
CA GLY A 100 3.77 -12.14 5.99
C GLY A 100 4.54 -11.41 4.87
N LEU A 101 5.72 -10.87 5.17
CA LEU A 101 6.57 -10.25 4.17
C LEU A 101 6.98 -11.25 3.09
N ALA A 102 7.13 -12.53 3.43
CA ALA A 102 7.36 -13.59 2.44
C ALA A 102 6.14 -13.77 1.52
N ASP A 103 4.92 -13.81 2.08
CA ASP A 103 3.67 -13.88 1.31
C ASP A 103 3.54 -12.69 0.36
N ILE A 104 3.79 -11.47 0.86
CA ILE A 104 3.79 -10.26 0.03
C ILE A 104 4.82 -10.40 -1.09
N ALA A 105 6.05 -10.78 -0.76
CA ALA A 105 7.13 -10.92 -1.74
C ALA A 105 6.81 -11.95 -2.83
N GLU A 106 6.08 -13.01 -2.51
CA GLU A 106 5.59 -13.97 -3.50
C GLU A 106 4.57 -13.34 -4.44
N VAL A 107 3.61 -12.58 -3.90
CA VAL A 107 2.58 -11.90 -4.69
C VAL A 107 3.19 -10.87 -5.65
N VAL A 108 4.11 -10.01 -5.19
CA VAL A 108 4.68 -8.95 -6.05
C VAL A 108 5.56 -9.52 -7.18
N ARG A 109 6.15 -10.70 -6.98
CA ARG A 109 6.97 -11.38 -8.00
C ARG A 109 6.14 -12.11 -9.05
N LYS A 110 4.82 -12.18 -8.91
CA LYS A 110 3.91 -12.78 -9.88
C LYS A 110 3.23 -11.68 -10.70
N ASP A 111 2.89 -12.00 -11.94
CA ASP A 111 1.99 -11.18 -12.72
C ASP A 111 0.55 -11.45 -12.31
N TRP A 112 -0.29 -10.43 -12.35
CA TRP A 112 -1.70 -10.58 -12.00
C TRP A 112 -2.55 -9.56 -12.75
N GLY A 113 -3.87 -9.79 -12.75
CA GLY A 113 -4.85 -8.99 -13.48
C GLY A 113 -5.43 -9.72 -14.69
N ALA A 114 -6.75 -9.67 -14.83
CA ALA A 114 -7.50 -10.41 -15.84
C ALA A 114 -7.46 -9.78 -17.26
N THR A 115 -7.09 -8.50 -17.36
CA THR A 115 -7.13 -7.74 -18.62
C THR A 115 -5.82 -6.98 -18.85
N PRO A 116 -5.45 -6.62 -20.10
CA PRO A 116 -4.26 -5.82 -20.36
C PRO A 116 -4.21 -4.50 -19.59
N SER A 117 -5.37 -3.85 -19.38
CA SER A 117 -5.49 -2.60 -18.62
C SER A 117 -5.31 -2.75 -17.11
N THR A 118 -5.51 -3.96 -16.58
CA THR A 118 -5.38 -4.25 -15.14
C THR A 118 -4.18 -5.14 -14.85
N ARG A 119 -3.36 -5.46 -15.86
CA ARG A 119 -2.22 -6.35 -15.70
C ARG A 119 -1.12 -5.62 -14.96
N GLN A 120 -0.80 -6.10 -13.77
CA GLN A 120 0.38 -5.72 -13.03
C GLN A 120 1.52 -6.65 -13.44
N CYS A 121 2.65 -6.04 -13.82
CA CYS A 121 3.84 -6.80 -14.18
C CYS A 121 4.58 -7.26 -12.91
N PRO A 122 5.27 -8.42 -12.97
CA PRO A 122 6.13 -8.88 -11.89
C PRO A 122 7.20 -7.85 -11.55
N VAL A 123 7.54 -7.76 -10.28
CA VAL A 123 8.69 -6.96 -9.82
C VAL A 123 9.90 -7.86 -9.66
N ASP A 124 11.07 -7.43 -10.16
CA ASP A 124 12.37 -8.04 -9.83
C ASP A 124 12.76 -7.65 -8.39
N LEU A 125 12.04 -8.23 -7.42
CA LEU A 125 12.21 -7.98 -6.00
C LEU A 125 13.28 -8.92 -5.44
N ARG A 126 14.49 -8.37 -5.21
CA ARG A 126 15.63 -9.11 -4.65
C ARG A 126 15.38 -9.50 -3.19
N ALA A 127 14.86 -8.58 -2.39
CA ALA A 127 14.60 -8.80 -0.97
C ALA A 127 13.45 -7.91 -0.47
N LEU A 128 12.62 -8.45 0.42
CA LEU A 128 11.65 -7.71 1.22
C LEU A 128 11.80 -8.22 2.65
N VAL A 129 12.32 -7.38 3.53
CA VAL A 129 12.70 -7.75 4.90
C VAL A 129 12.21 -6.70 5.88
N ARG A 130 12.00 -7.11 7.14
CA ARG A 130 11.82 -6.16 8.24
C ARG A 130 13.15 -5.88 8.92
N GLY A 131 13.22 -4.72 9.57
CA GLY A 131 14.35 -4.38 10.42
C GLY A 131 13.94 -3.40 11.51
N THR A 132 14.83 -3.22 12.47
CA THR A 132 14.68 -2.23 13.53
C THR A 132 15.51 -0.99 13.22
N SER A 133 15.13 0.14 13.80
CA SER A 133 15.93 1.36 13.73
C SER A 133 17.30 1.26 14.41
N ALA A 134 17.53 0.26 15.27
CA ALA A 134 18.84 -0.02 15.86
C ALA A 134 19.81 -0.64 14.86
N ASP A 135 19.31 -1.52 14.00
CA ASP A 135 20.11 -2.24 13.00
C ASP A 135 20.18 -1.48 11.66
N HIS A 136 19.14 -0.70 11.37
CA HIS A 136 19.00 0.05 10.12
C HIS A 136 18.66 1.52 10.37
N PRO A 137 19.67 2.41 10.48
CA PRO A 137 19.46 3.85 10.66
C PRO A 137 18.62 4.51 9.54
N SER A 138 18.56 3.89 8.35
CA SER A 138 17.69 4.32 7.26
C SER A 138 16.21 4.32 7.61
N ILE A 139 15.78 3.51 8.60
CA ILE A 139 14.40 3.51 9.10
C ILE A 139 14.08 4.83 9.80
N GLN A 140 14.99 5.32 10.66
CA GLN A 140 14.81 6.62 11.33
C GLN A 140 14.74 7.76 10.33
N LEU A 141 15.54 7.69 9.26
CA LEU A 141 15.48 8.66 8.17
C LEU A 141 14.13 8.60 7.42
N ALA A 142 13.61 7.39 7.17
CA ALA A 142 12.30 7.21 6.55
C ALA A 142 11.18 7.77 7.43
N ASP A 143 11.24 7.54 8.75
CA ASP A 143 10.27 8.10 9.71
C ASP A 143 10.34 9.62 9.78
N LEU A 144 11.55 10.20 9.76
CA LEU A 144 11.74 11.64 9.73
C LEU A 144 11.13 12.25 8.46
N LEU A 145 11.40 11.63 7.30
CA LEU A 145 10.86 12.07 6.02
C LEU A 145 9.33 11.94 5.99
N ALA A 146 8.79 10.81 6.44
CA ALA A 146 7.34 10.58 6.52
C ALA A 146 6.67 11.58 7.48
N GLY A 147 7.28 11.83 8.63
CA GLY A 147 6.85 12.83 9.59
C GLY A 147 6.81 14.22 8.99
N ALA A 148 7.81 14.59 8.21
CA ALA A 148 7.87 15.90 7.59
C ALA A 148 6.95 16.05 6.37
N VAL A 149 6.73 15.00 5.58
CA VAL A 149 5.68 14.96 4.54
C VAL A 149 4.29 15.15 5.17
N ARG A 150 4.03 14.49 6.31
CA ARG A 150 2.77 14.67 7.04
C ARG A 150 2.55 16.13 7.43
N VAL A 151 3.57 16.80 7.95
CA VAL A 151 3.50 18.21 8.35
C VAL A 151 3.19 19.08 7.12
N ALA A 152 3.90 18.87 6.01
CA ALA A 152 3.62 19.54 4.74
C ALA A 152 2.15 19.40 4.30
N ALA A 153 1.59 18.20 4.43
CA ALA A 153 0.19 17.92 4.13
C ALA A 153 -0.79 18.59 5.10
N GLU A 154 -0.51 18.55 6.41
CA GLU A 154 -1.33 19.17 7.46
C GLU A 154 -1.46 20.69 7.23
N HIS A 155 -0.34 21.36 7.01
CA HIS A 155 -0.33 22.80 6.72
C HIS A 155 -1.09 23.14 5.43
N ARG A 156 -0.94 22.35 4.35
CA ARG A 156 -1.71 22.53 3.11
C ARG A 156 -3.21 22.33 3.32
N ALA A 157 -3.59 21.46 4.25
CA ALA A 157 -4.98 21.24 4.65
C ALA A 157 -5.51 22.30 5.62
N GLY A 158 -4.71 23.31 6.01
CA GLY A 158 -5.08 24.33 6.99
C GLY A 158 -5.12 23.81 8.43
N ILE A 159 -4.51 22.66 8.70
CA ILE A 159 -4.34 22.09 10.04
C ILE A 159 -3.08 22.70 10.65
N VAL A 160 -3.15 23.13 11.91
CA VAL A 160 -2.00 23.66 12.64
C VAL A 160 -1.00 22.52 12.88
N PRO A 161 0.22 22.58 12.34
CA PRO A 161 1.20 21.52 12.53
C PRO A 161 1.69 21.48 13.98
N SER A 162 2.23 20.33 14.40
CA SER A 162 2.92 20.22 15.68
C SER A 162 4.20 21.08 15.72
N GLU A 163 4.70 21.37 16.93
CA GLU A 163 5.95 22.12 17.14
C GLU A 163 7.13 21.51 16.38
N ALA A 164 7.36 20.20 16.53
CA ALA A 164 8.37 19.47 15.75
C ALA A 164 8.13 19.56 14.23
N GLY A 165 6.87 19.66 13.80
CA GLY A 165 6.54 19.85 12.40
C GLY A 165 6.93 21.22 11.87
N LEU A 166 6.68 22.27 12.65
CA LEU A 166 7.11 23.63 12.33
C LEU A 166 8.65 23.75 12.25
N GLU A 167 9.37 23.03 13.11
CA GLU A 167 10.84 22.98 13.09
C GLU A 167 11.39 22.25 11.86
N LEU A 168 10.74 21.17 11.41
CA LEU A 168 11.15 20.41 10.23
C LEU A 168 10.75 21.09 8.91
N TRP A 169 9.77 21.99 8.95
CA TRP A 169 9.20 22.68 7.80
C TRP A 169 10.24 23.33 6.85
N PRO A 170 11.13 24.23 7.32
CA PRO A 170 12.07 24.93 6.44
C PRO A 170 13.07 24.00 5.75
N THR A 171 13.34 22.83 6.33
CA THR A 171 14.32 21.87 5.81
C THR A 171 13.67 20.90 4.81
N VAL A 172 12.44 20.46 5.05
CA VAL A 172 11.81 19.39 4.24
C VAL A 172 10.99 19.92 3.07
N VAL A 173 10.27 21.02 3.22
CA VAL A 173 9.41 21.53 2.13
C VAL A 173 10.19 21.81 0.84
N PRO A 174 11.42 22.37 0.88
CA PRO A 174 12.21 22.54 -0.33
C PRO A 174 12.53 21.24 -1.08
N LEU A 175 12.67 20.12 -0.35
CA LEU A 175 12.93 18.80 -0.91
C LEU A 175 11.69 18.21 -1.61
N LEU A 176 10.48 18.57 -1.16
CA LEU A 176 9.22 18.06 -1.69
C LEU A 176 8.72 18.85 -2.91
N ASP A 177 8.93 20.16 -2.91
CA ASP A 177 8.47 21.05 -3.99
C ASP A 177 9.52 21.28 -5.08
N GLY A 178 10.64 20.54 -5.01
CA GLY A 178 11.72 20.57 -6.00
C GLY A 178 12.53 21.86 -6.03
N SER A 179 12.27 22.80 -5.11
CA SER A 179 13.00 24.07 -5.01
C SER A 179 14.40 23.91 -4.41
N SER A 180 14.71 22.74 -3.84
CA SER A 180 16.07 22.36 -3.44
C SER A 180 16.90 21.73 -4.57
N ALA A 181 16.31 21.44 -5.73
CA ALA A 181 17.02 20.81 -6.83
C ALA A 181 17.74 21.85 -7.68
N ASP A 182 18.97 22.21 -7.29
CA ASP A 182 19.99 22.59 -8.26
C ASP A 182 20.55 21.27 -8.84
N PRO A 183 20.27 20.91 -10.10
CA PRO A 183 20.72 19.66 -10.70
C PRO A 183 22.18 19.82 -11.15
N GLY A 184 23.08 19.88 -10.17
CA GLY A 184 24.52 19.98 -10.36
C GLY A 184 25.26 18.65 -10.27
N PHE A 185 24.71 17.54 -10.77
CA PHE A 185 25.48 16.32 -11.04
C PHE A 185 24.99 15.68 -12.35
N ARG A 186 25.77 15.88 -13.40
CA ARG A 186 25.79 15.08 -14.63
C ARG A 186 26.68 13.86 -14.44
#